data_AF-A0A5B0SGV4-F1
#
_entry.id   AF-A0A5B0SGV4-F1
#
_cell.length_a   1.000
_cell.length_b   1.000
_cell.length_c   1.000
_cell.angle_alpha   90.00
_cell.angle_beta   90.00
_cell.angle_gamma   90.00
#
_symmetry.space_group_name_H-M   'P 1'
#
loop_
_entity.id
_entity.type
_entity.pdbx_description
1 polymer ?
#
loop_
_entity_poly.entity_id
_entity_poly.type
_entity_poly.pdbx_seq_one_letter_code
_entity_poly.pdbx_strand_id
1 'polypeptide(L)' 'MAVEINQLATDAITAHAFNADRSQLAVCENSNQVKIYQKTQASSWTSIHTLSDVSLPFYFIEDL' A
#
# COMPACT_ATOMS: atom_id res chain seq x y z
N MET A 1 -12.26 -18.94 -7.81
CA MET A 1 -11.65 -17.67 -7.36
C MET A 1 -10.26 -17.62 -7.97
N ALA A 2 -10.02 -16.70 -8.91
CA ALA A 2 -8.70 -16.53 -9.50
C ALA A 2 -7.85 -15.68 -8.54
N VAL A 3 -6.64 -16.14 -8.23
CA VAL A 3 -5.66 -15.36 -7.48
C VAL A 3 -5.01 -14.37 -8.45
N GLU A 4 -5.02 -13.09 -8.11
CA GLU A 4 -4.33 -12.05 -8.85
C GLU A 4 -3.09 -11.66 -8.06
N ILE A 5 -1.90 -11.87 -8.64
CA ILE A 5 -0.63 -11.53 -8.01
C ILE A 5 -0.15 -10.22 -8.62
N ASN A 6 -0.05 -9.19 -7.77
CA ASN A 6 0.49 -7.89 -8.13
C ASN A 6 1.76 -7.65 -7.31
N GLN A 7 2.89 -7.41 -7.97
CA GLN A 7 4.13 -7.04 -7.30
C GLN A 7 4.15 -5.52 -7.10
N LEU A 8 3.90 -5.08 -5.86
CA LEU A 8 3.88 -3.65 -5.51
C LEU A 8 5.23 -3.11 -5.03
N ALA A 9 6.07 -4.00 -4.50
CA ALA A 9 7.32 -3.69 -3.82
C ALA A 9 8.41 -4.67 -4.25
N THR A 10 9.67 -4.23 -4.26
CA THR A 10 10.84 -5.11 -4.42
C THR A 10 11.37 -5.56 -3.06
N ASP A 11 11.17 -4.74 -2.04
CA ASP A 11 11.57 -4.98 -0.65
C ASP A 11 10.48 -5.71 0.15
N ALA A 12 10.87 -6.24 1.32
CA ALA A 12 9.94 -6.91 2.20
C ALA A 12 8.86 -5.95 2.71
N ILE A 13 7.60 -6.22 2.36
CA ILE A 13 6.45 -5.47 2.87
C ILE A 13 6.23 -5.87 4.33
N THR A 14 6.34 -4.90 5.24
CA THR A 14 6.10 -5.09 6.68
C THR A 14 4.64 -4.86 7.07
N ALA A 15 3.93 -4.00 6.34
CA ALA A 15 2.52 -3.72 6.59
C ALA A 15 1.79 -3.36 5.28
N HIS A 16 0.52 -3.71 5.20
CA HIS A 16 -0.36 -3.34 4.10
C HIS A 16 -1.80 -3.16 4.61
N ALA A 17 -2.51 -2.14 4.12
CA ALA A 17 -3.94 -1.96 4.40
C ALA A 17 -4.68 -1.42 3.19
N PHE A 18 -5.91 -1.91 3.01
CA PHE A 18 -6.83 -1.43 1.99
C PHE A 18 -7.77 -0.41 2.59
N ASN A 19 -8.12 0.61 1.82
CA ASN A 19 -9.23 1.48 2.20
C ASN A 19 -10.57 0.72 2.17
N ALA A 20 -11.59 1.29 2.81
CA ALA A 20 -12.94 0.71 2.85
C ALA A 20 -13.52 0.34 1.47
N ASP A 21 -13.21 1.12 0.43
CA ASP A 21 -13.67 0.92 -0.95
C ASP A 21 -12.80 -0.08 -1.76
N ARG A 22 -11.68 -0.57 -1.19
CA ARG A 22 -10.64 -1.40 -1.84
C ARG A 22 -10.05 -0.81 -3.13
N SER A 23 -10.23 0.49 -3.30
CA SER A 23 -9.70 1.29 -4.41
C SER A 23 -8.26 1.74 -4.14
N GLN A 24 -7.87 1.84 -2.87
CA GLN A 24 -6.53 2.26 -2.45
C GLN A 24 -5.92 1.24 -1.48
N LEU A 25 -4.60 1.13 -1.55
CA LEU A 25 -3.80 0.20 -0.77
C LEU A 25 -2.55 0.93 -0.26
N ALA A 26 -2.45 1.11 1.05
CA ALA A 26 -1.26 1.61 1.70
C ALA A 26 -0.31 0.45 2.01
N VAL A 27 0.97 0.61 1.70
CA VAL A 27 2.03 -0.40 1.85
C VAL A 27 3.24 0.24 2.52
N CYS A 28 3.86 -0.49 3.45
CA CYS A 28 5.10 -0.12 4.12
C CYS A 28 6.21 -1.14 3.78
N GLU A 29 7.31 -0.68 3.22
CA GLU A 29 8.43 -1.51 2.71
C GLU A 29 9.63 -1.51 3.67
N ASN A 30 9.44 -1.88 4.94
CA ASN A 30 10.47 -1.89 5.99
C ASN A 30 11.17 -0.53 6.29
N SER A 31 10.92 0.48 5.48
CA SER A 31 11.32 1.87 5.68
C SER A 31 10.25 2.65 6.45
N ASN A 32 10.63 3.77 7.07
CA ASN A 32 9.72 4.76 7.66
C ASN A 32 8.86 5.52 6.61
N GLN A 33 8.65 4.90 5.44
CA GLN A 33 7.93 5.49 4.32
C GLN A 33 6.72 4.62 4.00
N VAL A 34 5.54 5.23 3.95
CA VAL A 34 4.30 4.56 3.54
C VAL A 34 3.97 4.97 2.11
N LYS A 35 3.87 3.99 1.22
CA LYS A 35 3.45 4.20 -0.17
C LYS A 35 1.98 3.87 -0.30
N ILE A 36 1.21 4.79 -0.86
CA ILE A 36 -0.21 4.60 -1.18
C ILE A 36 -0.32 4.30 -2.66
N TYR A 37 -0.86 3.14 -2.96
CA TYR A 37 -1.17 2.68 -4.29
C TYR A 37 -2.67 2.83 -4.55
N GLN A 38 -3.02 3.22 -5.76
CA GLN A 38 -4.39 3.27 -6.23
C GLN A 38 -4.60 2.19 -7.30
N LYS A 39 -5.70 1.47 -7.18
CA LYS A 39 -6.12 0.48 -8.16
C LYS A 39 -6.62 1.19 -9.41
N THR A 40 -5.98 0.93 -10.54
CA THR A 40 -6.43 1.39 -11.84
C THR A 40 -7.36 0.34 -12.47
N GLN A 41 -8.19 0.76 -13.43
CA GLN A 41 -9.22 -0.09 -14.07
C GLN A 41 -8.66 -1.34 -14.77
N ALA A 42 -7.34 -1.40 -15.03
CA ALA A 42 -6.68 -2.51 -15.70
C ALA A 42 -5.93 -3.46 -14.74
N SER A 43 -6.47 -3.69 -13.54
CA SER A 43 -5.82 -4.51 -12.49
C SER A 43 -4.39 -4.08 -12.13
N SER A 44 -4.00 -2.86 -12.46
CA SER A 44 -2.66 -2.35 -12.18
C SER A 44 -2.70 -1.39 -10.99
N TRP A 45 -1.72 -1.51 -10.10
CA TRP A 45 -1.57 -0.64 -8.93
C TRP A 45 -0.54 0.44 -9.24
N THR A 46 -0.94 1.70 -9.10
CA THR A 46 -0.04 2.84 -9.33
C THR A 46 0.21 3.54 -8.02
N SER A 47 1.49 3.77 -7.65
CA SER A 47 1.83 4.56 -6.48
C SER A 47 1.42 6.01 -6.72
N ILE A 48 0.43 6.48 -5.97
CA ILE A 48 -0.10 7.85 -6.06
C ILE A 48 0.50 8.77 -5.01
N HIS A 49 0.96 8.20 -3.90
CA HIS A 49 1.47 8.99 -2.79
C HIS A 49 2.58 8.25 -2.04
N THR A 50 3.57 8.98 -1.56
CA THR A 50 4.62 8.45 -0.69
C THR A 50 4.73 9.39 0.50
N LEU A 51 4.37 8.88 1.67
CA LEU A 51 4.48 9.59 2.95
C LEU A 51 5.83 9.22 3.56
N SER A 52 6.77 10.17 3.56
CA SER A 52 8.15 9.93 4.00
C SER A 52 8.47 10.35 5.44
N ASP A 53 7.46 10.73 6.23
CA ASP A 53 7.63 11.27 7.59
C ASP A 53 6.71 10.59 8.61
N VAL A 54 6.37 9.32 8.39
CA VAL A 54 5.52 8.62 9.35
C VAL A 54 6.42 8.12 10.48
N SER A 55 6.47 8.87 11.58
CA SER A 55 7.18 8.48 12.80
C SER A 55 6.71 7.11 13.32
N LEU A 56 5.45 6.74 13.04
CA LEU A 56 4.84 5.44 13.37
C LEU A 56 4.02 4.88 12.19
N PRO A 57 4.64 4.25 11.19
CA PRO A 57 3.95 3.81 9.96
C PRO A 57 2.87 2.76 10.20
N PHE A 58 3.01 1.96 11.27
CA PHE A 58 2.06 0.89 11.60
C PHE A 58 0.68 1.41 12.03
N TYR A 59 0.60 2.53 12.75
CA TYR A 59 -0.67 3.03 13.27
C TYR A 59 -1.54 3.67 12.18
N PHE A 60 -0.90 4.27 11.17
CA PHE A 60 -1.61 4.89 10.03
C PHE A 60 -2.25 3.86 9.10
N ILE A 61 -1.61 2.70 8.95
CA ILE A 61 -2.09 1.62 8.07
C ILE A 61 -3.38 1.00 8.63
N GLU A 62 -3.51 0.83 9.95
CA GLU A 62 -4.66 0.18 10.59
C GLU A 62 -5.95 1.04 10.62
N ASP A 63 -5.85 2.36 10.36
CA ASP A 63 -6.96 3.31 10.44
C ASP A 63 -7.57 3.67 9.06
N LEU A 64 -7.11 3.01 7.98
CA LEU A 64 -7.49 3.32 6.58
C LEU A 64 -8.76 2.62 6.07
#